data_AF-A0A832XBT2-F1
#
_entry.id   AF-A0A832XBT2-F1
#
_cell.length_a   1.000
_cell.length_b   1.000
_cell.length_c   1.000
_cell.angle_alpha   90.00
_cell.angle_beta   90.00
_cell.angle_gamma   90.00
#
_symmetry.space_group_name_H-M   'P 1'
#
loop_
_entity.id
_entity.type
_entity.pdbx_description
1 polymer ?
#
loop_
_entity_poly.entity_id
_entity_poly.type
_entity_poly.pdbx_seq_one_letter_code
_entity_poly.pdbx_strand_id
1 'polypeptide(L)'
;MVAPATNIHLVGVGFRGKTDVAGTVFQDTIVKGAAKNGSWWEDSISINPADGDLFWKSTDYQLVYGSDGMEYVICNGIFKTE
;
A
#
# COMPACT_ATOMS: atom_id res chain seq x y z
N MET A 1 9.35 0.13 1.83
CA MET A 1 8.37 1.16 2.25
C MET A 1 9.14 2.28 2.92
N VAL A 2 8.59 3.50 2.92
CA VAL A 2 9.25 4.65 3.55
C VAL A 2 8.78 4.83 5.00
N ALA A 3 7.47 4.89 5.24
CA ALA A 3 6.89 5.14 6.56
C ALA A 3 5.59 4.33 6.79
N PRO A 4 5.67 3.05 7.20
CA PRO A 4 4.51 2.25 7.59
C PRO A 4 3.99 2.63 8.97
N ALA A 5 2.68 2.79 9.13
CA ALA A 5 2.06 3.13 10.43
C ALA A 5 2.01 1.95 11.43
N THR A 6 1.97 0.70 10.94
CA THR A 6 1.63 -0.47 11.76
C THR A 6 2.80 -1.41 12.03
N ASN A 7 3.85 -1.37 11.20
CA ASN A 7 5.01 -2.25 11.34
C ASN A 7 6.29 -1.56 10.93
N ILE A 8 7.04 -1.07 11.92
CA ILE A 8 8.31 -0.33 11.73
C ILE A 8 9.39 -1.17 11.03
N HIS A 9 9.33 -2.49 11.13
CA HIS A 9 10.32 -3.38 10.49
C HIS A 9 10.20 -3.40 8.95
N LEU A 10 9.16 -2.78 8.38
CA LEU A 10 9.00 -2.65 6.92
C LEU A 10 9.66 -1.40 6.33
N VAL A 11 10.20 -0.49 7.16
CA VAL A 11 10.97 0.66 6.68
C VAL A 11 12.20 0.18 5.89
N GLY A 12 12.41 0.73 4.70
CA GLY A 12 13.50 0.34 3.81
C GLY A 12 13.31 -0.99 3.07
N VAL A 13 12.31 -1.80 3.43
CA VAL A 13 12.08 -3.10 2.78
C VAL A 13 11.55 -2.91 1.35
N GLY A 14 12.21 -3.59 0.40
CA GLY A 14 11.75 -3.70 -0.99
C GLY A 14 10.58 -4.67 -1.13
N PHE A 15 9.58 -4.26 -1.89
CA PHE A 15 8.34 -5.03 -2.12
C PHE A 15 8.08 -5.38 -3.59
N ARG A 16 9.02 -5.04 -4.48
CA ARG A 16 8.90 -5.32 -5.90
C ARG A 16 8.64 -6.81 -6.14
N GLY A 17 7.56 -7.11 -6.88
CA GLY A 17 7.14 -8.46 -7.22
C GLY A 17 6.62 -9.32 -6.05
N LYS A 18 6.49 -8.78 -4.83
CA LYS A 18 5.87 -9.52 -3.72
C LYS A 18 4.35 -9.48 -3.86
N THR A 19 3.72 -10.59 -3.50
CA THR A 19 2.26 -10.74 -3.55
C THR A 19 1.63 -10.76 -2.18
N ASP A 20 0.34 -10.45 -2.11
CA ASP A 20 -0.50 -10.88 -1.00
C ASP A 20 -0.78 -12.40 -1.06
N VAL A 21 -1.60 -12.89 -0.13
CA VAL A 21 -1.96 -14.31 -0.05
C VAL A 21 -2.82 -14.80 -1.22
N ALA A 22 -3.43 -13.90 -2.00
CA ALA A 22 -4.19 -14.23 -3.21
C ALA A 22 -3.32 -14.18 -4.49
N GLY A 23 -2.05 -13.81 -4.39
CA GLY A 23 -1.15 -13.67 -5.55
C GLY A 23 -1.14 -12.27 -6.18
N THR A 24 -1.78 -11.28 -5.55
CA THR A 24 -1.85 -9.91 -6.06
C THR A 24 -0.55 -9.16 -5.77
N VAL A 25 0.11 -8.64 -6.81
CA VAL A 25 1.31 -7.77 -6.69
C VAL A 25 0.92 -6.32 -6.34
N PHE A 26 0.14 -6.13 -5.27
CA PHE A 26 -0.60 -4.89 -5.01
C PHE A 26 0.30 -3.64 -4.93
N GLN A 27 1.49 -3.72 -4.32
CA GLN A 27 2.41 -2.57 -4.24
C GLN A 27 2.97 -2.17 -5.61
N ASP A 28 3.25 -3.14 -6.50
CA ASP A 28 3.68 -2.83 -7.85
C ASP A 28 2.54 -2.18 -8.65
N THR A 29 1.30 -2.65 -8.45
CA THR A 29 0.10 -2.05 -9.06
C THR A 29 -0.11 -0.62 -8.57
N ILE A 30 -0.01 -0.36 -7.27
CA ILE A 30 -0.11 0.97 -6.68
C ILE A 30 0.95 1.92 -7.23
N VAL A 31 2.23 1.52 -7.26
CA VAL A 31 3.30 2.40 -7.74
C VAL A 31 3.14 2.70 -9.23
N LYS A 32 2.83 1.69 -10.05
CA LYS A 32 2.57 1.89 -11.49
C LYS A 32 1.34 2.75 -11.74
N GLY A 33 0.27 2.52 -10.98
CA GLY A 33 -0.97 3.27 -11.06
C GLY A 33 -0.80 4.71 -10.63
N ALA A 34 -0.07 4.98 -9.55
CA ALA A 34 0.25 6.33 -9.09
C ALA A 34 1.08 7.09 -10.14
N ALA A 35 2.11 6.45 -10.71
CA ALA A 35 2.93 7.04 -11.77
C ALA A 35 2.13 7.36 -13.05
N LYS A 36 1.09 6.57 -13.35
CA LYS A 36 0.26 6.73 -14.56
C LYS A 36 -0.91 7.70 -14.36
N ASN A 37 -1.60 7.59 -13.25
CA ASN A 37 -2.92 8.20 -13.02
C ASN A 37 -2.90 9.27 -11.92
N GLY A 38 -1.79 9.43 -11.18
CA GLY A 38 -1.70 10.28 -10.00
C GLY A 38 -2.34 9.64 -8.77
N SER A 39 -3.61 9.24 -8.84
CA SER A 39 -4.35 8.65 -7.71
C SER A 39 -5.40 7.63 -8.15
N TRP A 40 -5.66 6.60 -7.34
CA TRP A 40 -6.72 5.62 -7.56
C TRP A 40 -6.96 4.76 -6.31
N TRP A 41 -7.73 3.67 -6.46
CA TRP A 41 -8.00 2.64 -5.45
C TRP A 41 -7.51 1.27 -5.90
N GLU A 42 -6.94 0.49 -4.98
CA GLU A 42 -6.54 -0.90 -5.21
C GLU A 42 -7.06 -1.80 -4.08
N ASP A 43 -7.62 -2.95 -4.44
CA ASP A 43 -8.06 -3.97 -3.47
C ASP A 43 -6.97 -5.02 -3.28
N SER A 44 -6.76 -5.44 -2.02
CA SER A 44 -5.80 -6.49 -1.67
C SER A 44 -6.20 -7.19 -0.38
N ILE A 45 -5.55 -8.31 -0.07
CA ILE A 45 -5.67 -8.96 1.24
C ILE A 45 -4.51 -8.52 2.13
N SER A 46 -4.81 -8.04 3.34
CA SER A 46 -3.82 -7.54 4.28
C SER A 46 -4.15 -7.93 5.71
N ILE A 47 -3.13 -7.97 6.57
CA ILE A 47 -3.30 -8.21 8.01
C ILE A 47 -3.91 -6.96 8.64
N ASN A 48 -5.04 -7.12 9.33
CA ASN A 48 -5.62 -6.07 10.15
C ASN A 48 -4.81 -5.96 11.46
N PRO A 49 -4.19 -4.80 11.77
CA PRO A 49 -3.39 -4.64 12.98
C PRO A 49 -4.20 -4.74 14.27
N ALA A 50 -5.53 -4.64 14.22
CA ALA A 50 -6.40 -4.68 15.41
C ALA A 50 -6.59 -6.10 15.98
N ASP A 51 -6.61 -7.12 15.13
CA ASP A 51 -6.90 -8.52 15.51
C ASP A 51 -5.82 -9.51 15.03
N GLY A 52 -5.01 -9.15 14.03
CA GLY A 52 -3.95 -9.99 13.46
C GLY A 52 -4.39 -10.91 12.34
N ASP A 53 -5.67 -10.89 11.94
CA ASP A 53 -6.23 -11.74 10.90
C ASP A 53 -6.15 -11.07 9.51
N LEU A 54 -6.40 -11.86 8.47
CA LEU A 54 -6.37 -11.42 7.07
C LEU A 54 -7.74 -10.95 6.61
N PHE A 55 -7.80 -9.73 6.09
CA PHE A 55 -9.03 -9.11 5.58
C PHE A 55 -8.83 -8.54 4.18
N TRP A 56 -9.92 -8.43 3.44
CA TRP A 56 -9.98 -7.58 2.26
C TRP A 56 -9.83 -6.12 2.68
N LYS A 57 -8.96 -5.40 1.98
CA LYS A 57 -8.68 -3.98 2.21
C LYS A 57 -8.71 -3.23 0.89
N SER A 58 -9.51 -2.17 0.84
CA SER A 58 -9.44 -1.16 -0.22
C SER A 58 -8.44 -0.09 0.17
N THR A 59 -7.43 0.14 -0.67
CA THR A 59 -6.35 1.10 -0.44
C THR A 59 -6.42 2.22 -1.47
N ASP A 60 -6.68 3.45 -1.02
CA ASP A 60 -6.46 4.62 -1.85
C ASP A 60 -4.98 4.97 -1.88
N TYR A 61 -4.53 5.50 -3.02
CA TYR A 61 -3.16 5.96 -3.19
C TYR A 61 -3.09 7.25 -3.99
N GLN A 62 -2.04 8.03 -3.72
CA GLN A 62 -1.76 9.27 -4.43
C GLN A 62 -0.25 9.51 -4.56
N LEU A 63 0.19 9.92 -5.75
CA LEU A 63 1.52 10.47 -6.02
C LEU A 63 1.59 11.90 -5.50
N VAL A 64 2.60 12.19 -4.67
CA VAL A 64 2.84 13.50 -4.08
C VAL A 64 4.33 13.85 -4.15
N TYR A 65 4.64 15.14 -4.08
CA TYR A 65 6.00 15.63 -3.90
C TYR A 65 6.22 16.02 -2.44
N GLY A 66 7.26 15.47 -1.83
CA GLY A 66 7.72 15.86 -0.50
C GLY A 66 8.36 17.23 -0.53
N SER A 67 8.49 17.86 0.65
CA SER A 67 9.22 19.13 0.81
C SER A 67 10.72 19.00 0.52
N ASP A 68 11.23 17.78 0.45
CA ASP A 68 12.59 17.43 0.03
C ASP A 68 12.73 17.31 -1.51
N GLY A 69 11.65 17.55 -2.25
CA GLY A 69 11.63 17.46 -3.72
C GLY A 69 11.51 16.04 -4.26
N MET A 70 11.34 15.03 -3.40
CA MET A 70 11.23 13.63 -3.80
C MET A 70 9.77 13.24 -4.04
N GLU A 71 9.56 12.25 -4.92
CA GLU A 71 8.24 11.67 -5.17
C GLU A 71 7.93 10.57 -4.16
N TYR A 72 6.70 10.60 -3.64
CA TYR A 72 6.18 9.60 -2.73
C TYR A 72 4.81 9.14 -3.20
N VAL A 73 4.51 7.87 -2.95
CA VAL A 73 3.15 7.36 -3.03
C VAL A 73 2.63 7.22 -1.60
N ILE A 74 1.71 8.10 -1.23
CA ILE A 74 0.98 8.00 0.03
C ILE A 74 -0.17 7.02 -0.15
N CYS A 75 -0.45 6.22 0.88
CA CYS A 75 -1.51 5.23 0.85
C CYS A 75 -2.30 5.31 2.15
N ASN A 76 -3.62 5.22 2.04
CA ASN A 76 -4.51 4.97 3.16
C ASN A 76 -5.48 3.85 2.77
N GLY A 77 -6.08 3.16 3.72
CA GLY A 77 -7.04 2.14 3.35
C GLY A 77 -7.93 1.68 4.46
N ILE A 78 -9.01 1.04 4.04
CA ILE A 78 -10.14 0.64 4.88
C ILE A 78 -10.31 -0.86 4.74
N PHE A 79 -10.36 -1.55 5.87
CA PHE A 79 -10.69 -2.97 5.91
C PHE A 79 -12.19 -3.16 5.69
N LYS A 80 -12.55 -4.08 4.81
CA LYS A 80 -13.95 -4.42 4.55
C LYS A 80 -14.43 -5.32 5.69
N THR A 81 -15.52 -4.92 6.34
CA THR A 81 -16.27 -5.79 7.24
C THR A 81 -17.19 -6.65 6.38
N GLU A 82 -17.23 -7.95 6.63
CA GLU A 82 -18.26 -8.83 6.05
C GLU A 82 -19.68 -8.40 6.49
#